data_AF-A0A1V5V6I0-F1
#
_entry.id   AF-A0A1V5V6I0-F1
#
_cell.length_a   1.000
_cell.length_b   1.000
_cell.length_c   1.000
_cell.angle_alpha   90.00
_cell.angle_beta   90.00
_cell.angle_gamma   90.00
#
_symmetry.space_group_name_H-M   'P 1'
#
loop_
_entity.id
_entity.type
_entity.pdbx_description
1 polymer ?
#
loop_
_entity_poly.entity_id
_entity_poly.type
_entity_poly.pdbx_seq_one_letter_code
_entity_poly.pdbx_strand_id
1 'polypeptide(L)'
;MEFSKLLADAYYNFYTSKGKVSPLWYNSYCPNPEYMYFGPVDAIEAIENERTADLPKRHDVYSTMSEVNGRFYFDLASRLEKMVPGKKIAFMAYQNYLAAPEHIKKFPDNVRIMACTGTPLFIRDKASENFWRKICTDWNRKLQDKVVLYPYDAAFHLEGGFAHALRGYFENEFLQKVAHFSNDTVIYPCCYFRWDYYYSLYLMSRAYWDPDFDRDAVLDEQWKLLYGPAAPALKEFYEYVIDRWIKYYIPCATIRHRSIAGVDYDTLHKKTYPPEVLQKMRKMLEKACSLVDKNSIEGKRLTFFIMPWERIMDGAMAYGMAKPPLPCRAEFTETNLKIDGRLDEPCWKKASAIPFRSAYYGEIKKNLPLPQAKIIWSQEGLYVGIFNPGPFKKKGNLWDEDNFEFFISPGLTKNKLFQFVCSSSGLHEDYFKSFEPPRELDPAWKCRDFRKAIVSDVQGWSCEIFIPYAALECTAPVAGDSWLFNWVNNRTDSETTSAAPTMGNNRNINFYGKLYFAGNCE
;
A
#
# COMPACT_ATOMS: atom_id res chain seq x y z
N MET A 1 4.50 27.11 18.66
CA MET A 1 5.93 27.53 18.65
C MET A 1 6.68 27.09 19.91
N GLU A 2 6.01 26.63 20.98
CA GLU A 2 6.72 26.02 22.11
C GLU A 2 7.46 24.73 21.73
N PHE A 3 6.84 23.90 20.88
CA PHE A 3 7.46 22.68 20.39
C PHE A 3 8.75 22.90 19.58
N SER A 4 8.81 23.92 18.70
CA SER A 4 10.03 24.27 17.98
C SER A 4 11.13 24.74 18.93
N LYS A 5 10.80 25.46 20.01
CA LYS A 5 11.76 25.79 21.07
C LYS A 5 12.33 24.53 21.72
N LEU A 6 11.47 23.60 22.15
CA LEU A 6 11.91 22.34 22.79
C LEU A 6 12.85 21.53 21.89
N LEU A 7 12.56 21.46 20.59
CA LEU A 7 13.41 20.79 19.61
C LEU A 7 14.78 21.48 19.45
N ALA A 8 14.80 22.82 19.37
CA ALA A 8 16.03 23.58 19.29
C ALA A 8 16.91 23.40 20.54
N ASP A 9 16.30 23.47 21.73
CA ASP A 9 17.00 23.24 23.01
C ASP A 9 17.56 21.81 23.09
N ALA A 10 16.80 20.80 22.63
CA ALA A 10 17.25 19.42 22.58
C ALA A 10 18.45 19.22 21.64
N TYR A 11 18.44 19.83 20.44
CA TYR A 11 19.58 19.74 19.53
C TYR A 11 20.80 20.50 20.05
N TYR A 12 20.61 21.68 20.67
CA TYR A 12 21.69 22.41 21.33
C TYR A 12 22.36 21.57 22.43
N ASN A 13 21.58 20.92 23.29
CA ASN A 13 22.10 20.03 24.34
C ASN A 13 22.82 18.80 23.75
N PHE A 14 22.27 18.21 22.69
CA PHE A 14 22.94 17.12 21.97
C PHE A 14 24.30 17.56 21.42
N TYR A 15 24.33 18.70 20.74
CA TYR A 15 25.55 19.21 20.11
C TYR A 15 26.62 19.58 21.15
N THR A 16 26.27 20.37 22.16
CA THR A 16 27.21 20.84 23.20
C THR A 16 27.74 19.69 24.06
N SER A 17 26.93 18.65 24.27
CA SER A 17 27.34 17.44 24.99
C SER A 17 28.11 16.42 24.13
N LYS A 18 28.31 16.69 22.83
CA LYS A 18 28.90 15.77 21.85
C LYS A 18 28.16 14.42 21.81
N GLY A 19 26.83 14.48 21.82
CA GLY A 19 25.94 13.32 21.74
C GLY A 19 25.69 12.58 23.05
N LYS A 20 26.26 13.04 24.18
CA LYS A 20 26.03 12.40 25.49
C LYS A 20 24.63 12.66 26.05
N VAL A 21 23.98 13.73 25.62
CA VAL A 21 22.62 14.12 26.05
C VAL A 21 21.71 14.09 24.83
N SER A 22 20.75 13.16 24.79
CA SER A 22 19.80 13.03 23.67
C SER A 22 18.37 12.83 24.18
N PRO A 23 17.71 13.89 24.67
CA PRO A 23 16.44 13.77 25.40
C PRO A 23 15.24 13.50 24.49
N LEU A 24 15.34 13.76 23.18
CA LEU A 24 14.23 13.62 22.22
C LEU A 24 14.51 12.63 21.08
N TRP A 25 15.77 12.23 20.85
CA TRP A 25 16.17 11.47 19.67
C TRP A 25 16.54 10.02 19.97
N TYR A 26 15.80 9.35 20.88
CA TYR A 26 16.08 7.98 21.30
C TYR A 26 16.13 6.99 20.11
N ASN A 27 17.26 6.29 19.92
CA ASN A 27 17.55 5.19 18.98
C ASN A 27 17.06 5.29 17.51
N SER A 28 16.37 6.34 17.11
CA SER A 28 15.77 6.54 15.79
C SER A 28 15.98 7.99 15.36
N TYR A 29 16.56 8.17 14.18
CA TYR A 29 16.85 9.49 13.58
C TYR A 29 17.70 10.42 14.47
N CYS A 30 18.72 9.88 15.14
CA CYS A 30 19.69 10.68 15.88
C CYS A 30 20.29 11.77 14.99
N PRO A 31 20.31 13.03 15.44
CA PRO A 31 21.02 14.08 14.73
C PRO A 31 22.52 13.78 14.70
N ASN A 32 23.25 14.46 13.83
CA ASN A 32 24.70 14.34 13.74
C ASN A 32 25.38 15.71 13.96
N PRO A 33 26.73 15.77 13.99
CA PRO A 33 27.45 17.02 14.24
C PRO A 33 27.23 18.14 13.21
N GLU A 34 26.63 17.86 12.05
CA GLU A 34 26.35 18.82 10.98
C GLU A 34 24.84 19.09 10.80
N TYR A 35 23.99 18.07 10.98
CA TYR A 35 22.57 18.11 10.68
C TYR A 35 21.69 17.77 11.89
N MET A 36 20.65 18.57 12.08
CA MET A 36 19.41 18.16 12.73
C MET A 36 18.44 17.64 11.66
N TYR A 37 17.78 16.51 11.93
CA TYR A 37 16.76 15.93 11.06
C TYR A 37 15.40 16.08 11.72
N PHE A 38 14.37 16.50 11.00
CA PHE A 38 13.01 16.49 11.53
C PHE A 38 11.99 16.22 10.43
N GLY A 39 11.11 15.25 10.65
CA GLY A 39 9.93 15.02 9.85
C GLY A 39 8.72 14.88 10.77
N PRO A 40 7.59 15.54 10.49
CA PRO A 40 6.37 15.29 11.25
C PRO A 40 5.89 13.86 10.99
N VAL A 41 5.10 13.31 11.90
CA VAL A 41 4.46 12.00 11.74
C VAL A 41 3.56 11.98 10.51
N ASP A 42 3.30 10.79 9.96
CA ASP A 42 2.41 10.54 8.81
C ASP A 42 0.92 10.83 9.09
N ALA A 43 0.62 11.78 9.97
CA ALA A 43 -0.74 12.22 10.27
C ALA A 43 -1.23 13.19 9.17
N ILE A 44 -2.34 12.81 8.53
CA ILE A 44 -2.96 13.57 7.44
C ILE A 44 -3.90 14.68 7.97
N GLU A 45 -4.08 14.76 9.29
CA GLU A 45 -5.01 15.72 9.90
C GLU A 45 -4.53 17.17 9.74
N ALA A 46 -5.44 18.03 9.29
CA ALA A 46 -5.20 19.45 9.18
C ALA A 46 -5.26 20.11 10.57
N ILE A 47 -4.24 20.89 10.91
CA ILE A 47 -4.23 21.69 12.15
C ILE A 47 -4.93 23.02 11.86
N GLU A 48 -6.24 23.04 12.04
CA GLU A 48 -7.08 24.25 11.96
C GLU A 48 -7.47 24.71 13.37
N ASN A 49 -6.80 25.73 13.88
CA ASN A 49 -7.14 26.36 15.15
C ASN A 49 -6.81 27.87 15.12
N GLU A 50 -7.11 28.58 16.19
CA GLU A 50 -6.89 30.04 16.28
C GLU A 50 -5.43 30.45 16.01
N ARG A 51 -4.45 29.57 16.23
CA ARG A 51 -3.02 29.85 16.01
C ARG A 51 -2.58 29.71 14.54
N THR A 52 -3.44 29.12 13.70
CA THR A 52 -3.20 28.96 12.25
C THR A 52 -4.22 29.74 11.42
N ALA A 53 -5.16 30.45 12.05
CA ALA A 53 -6.24 31.18 11.39
C ALA A 53 -5.76 32.31 10.47
N ASP A 54 -4.58 32.86 10.73
CA ASP A 54 -3.96 33.93 9.94
C ASP A 54 -3.18 33.42 8.72
N LEU A 55 -2.99 32.11 8.59
CA LEU A 55 -2.29 31.50 7.46
C LEU A 55 -3.23 31.33 6.25
N PRO A 56 -2.69 31.45 5.01
CA PRO A 56 -3.45 31.11 3.81
C PRO A 56 -3.99 29.68 3.87
N LYS A 57 -5.27 29.49 3.54
CA LYS A 57 -5.87 28.16 3.40
C LYS A 57 -5.62 27.63 2.00
N ARG A 58 -5.22 26.37 1.90
CA ARG A 58 -4.94 25.69 0.63
C ARG A 58 -5.76 24.43 0.53
N HIS A 59 -6.21 24.11 -0.70
CA HIS A 59 -7.19 23.04 -0.93
C HIS A 59 -6.63 21.88 -1.77
N ASP A 60 -5.48 22.05 -2.42
CA ASP A 60 -4.84 20.91 -3.08
C ASP A 60 -4.42 19.89 -2.02
N VAL A 61 -4.70 18.61 -2.29
CA VAL A 61 -4.42 17.47 -1.40
C VAL A 61 -2.98 17.40 -0.92
N TYR A 62 -2.04 17.98 -1.68
CA TYR A 62 -0.61 17.99 -1.37
C TYR A 62 -0.13 19.27 -0.65
N SER A 63 -1.04 20.15 -0.23
CA SER A 63 -0.68 21.50 0.26
C SER A 63 -1.46 22.04 1.45
N THR A 64 -2.48 21.34 1.94
CA THR A 64 -3.36 21.83 3.02
C THR A 64 -2.59 22.19 4.30
N MET A 65 -1.45 21.55 4.54
CA MET A 65 -0.59 21.76 5.70
C MET A 65 0.73 22.46 5.36
N SER A 66 0.92 22.92 4.11
CA SER A 66 2.15 23.60 3.68
C SER A 66 2.41 24.86 4.48
N GLU A 67 1.40 25.69 4.73
CA GLU A 67 1.58 26.94 5.46
C GLU A 67 1.89 26.71 6.94
N VAL A 68 1.22 25.75 7.58
CA VAL A 68 1.47 25.41 8.99
C VAL A 68 2.87 24.86 9.19
N ASN A 69 3.28 23.89 8.37
CA ASN A 69 4.62 23.32 8.43
C ASN A 69 5.69 24.34 8.04
N GLY A 70 5.42 25.17 7.03
CA GLY A 70 6.32 26.25 6.61
C GLY A 70 6.65 27.22 7.74
N ARG A 71 5.64 27.68 8.48
CA ARG A 71 5.82 28.55 9.65
C ARG A 71 6.66 27.88 10.73
N PHE A 72 6.37 26.61 11.01
CA PHE A 72 7.08 25.84 12.01
C PHE A 72 8.56 25.62 11.63
N TYR A 73 8.83 25.22 10.38
CA TYR A 73 10.18 25.06 9.85
C TYR A 73 10.97 26.36 9.89
N PHE A 74 10.33 27.48 9.55
CA PHE A 74 10.97 28.80 9.58
C PHE A 74 11.37 29.21 11.00
N ASP A 75 10.48 29.08 11.98
CA ASP A 75 10.77 29.42 13.38
C ASP A 75 11.87 28.53 13.95
N LEU A 76 11.81 27.21 13.71
CA LEU A 76 12.84 26.27 14.17
C LEU A 76 14.21 26.55 13.54
N ALA A 77 14.26 26.74 12.23
CA ALA A 77 15.50 27.07 11.51
C ALA A 77 16.14 28.37 12.01
N SER A 78 15.32 29.41 12.23
CA SER A 78 15.76 30.73 12.72
C SER A 78 16.31 30.67 14.15
N ARG A 79 15.77 29.77 14.99
CA ARG A 79 16.31 29.53 16.35
C ARG A 79 17.67 28.85 16.27
N LEU A 80 17.77 27.78 15.49
CA LEU A 80 19.00 26.99 15.38
C LEU A 80 20.15 27.78 14.77
N GLU A 81 19.89 28.63 13.78
CA GLU A 81 20.90 29.51 13.19
C GLU A 81 21.57 30.40 14.25
N LYS A 82 20.80 30.85 15.26
CA LYS A 82 21.30 31.67 16.37
C LYS A 82 21.98 30.83 17.46
N MET A 83 21.39 29.68 17.81
CA MET A 83 21.85 28.85 18.94
C MET A 83 23.08 28.01 18.62
N VAL A 84 23.17 27.51 17.38
CA VAL A 84 24.25 26.65 16.88
C VAL A 84 24.65 27.08 15.46
N PRO A 85 25.32 28.24 15.31
CA PRO A 85 25.69 28.77 14.00
C PRO A 85 26.48 27.77 13.14
N GLY A 86 26.15 27.72 11.85
CA GLY A 86 26.79 26.82 10.88
C GLY A 86 26.23 25.39 10.85
N LYS A 87 25.28 25.04 11.73
CA LYS A 87 24.57 23.75 11.67
C LYS A 87 23.35 23.83 10.77
N LYS A 88 23.08 22.74 10.07
CA LYS A 88 21.98 22.62 9.10
C LYS A 88 20.79 21.90 9.72
N ILE A 89 19.61 22.19 9.20
CA ILE A 89 18.39 21.44 9.50
C ILE A 89 17.77 20.90 8.22
N ALA A 90 17.47 19.61 8.22
CA ALA A 90 16.81 18.94 7.11
C ALA A 90 15.36 18.62 7.48
N PHE A 91 14.44 19.06 6.62
CA PHE A 91 13.01 18.73 6.72
C PHE A 91 12.55 17.93 5.51
N MET A 92 11.53 17.11 5.73
CA MET A 92 10.77 16.50 4.64
C MET A 92 9.61 17.42 4.24
N ALA A 93 9.31 17.48 2.95
CA ALA A 93 8.07 18.01 2.41
C ALA A 93 7.28 16.84 1.81
N TYR A 94 6.17 16.44 2.44
CA TYR A 94 5.52 15.16 2.19
C TYR A 94 4.00 15.28 2.33
N GLN A 95 3.26 14.42 1.63
CA GLN A 95 1.81 14.33 1.66
C GLN A 95 1.16 15.71 1.51
N ASN A 96 0.36 16.12 2.50
CA ASN A 96 -0.43 17.34 2.51
C ASN A 96 0.38 18.62 2.80
N TYR A 97 1.70 18.52 2.96
CA TYR A 97 2.63 19.66 3.04
C TYR A 97 3.80 19.54 2.03
N LEU A 98 3.61 18.78 0.95
CA LEU A 98 4.60 18.63 -0.12
C LEU A 98 4.88 19.95 -0.86
N ALA A 99 3.85 20.77 -1.10
CA ALA A 99 4.04 22.07 -1.74
C ALA A 99 4.79 23.04 -0.82
N ALA A 100 5.60 23.91 -1.42
CA ALA A 100 6.26 24.98 -0.68
C ALA A 100 5.23 25.97 -0.10
N PRO A 101 5.43 26.49 1.12
CA PRO A 101 4.54 27.47 1.74
C PRO A 101 4.56 28.80 0.99
N GLU A 102 3.41 29.41 0.76
CA GLU A 102 3.28 30.69 0.06
C GLU A 102 3.71 31.87 0.93
N HIS A 103 3.38 31.86 2.23
CA HIS A 103 3.65 32.99 3.13
C HIS A 103 5.14 33.18 3.47
N ILE A 104 5.99 32.18 3.25
CA ILE A 104 7.44 32.28 3.45
C ILE A 104 8.13 32.73 2.17
N LYS A 105 8.75 33.92 2.18
CA LYS A 105 9.51 34.43 1.03
C LYS A 105 10.83 33.69 0.84
N LYS A 106 11.59 33.50 1.93
CA LYS A 106 12.91 32.85 1.94
C LYS A 106 13.12 32.22 3.32
N PHE A 107 13.64 31.00 3.37
CA PHE A 107 14.06 30.34 4.60
C PHE A 107 15.50 30.74 4.97
N PRO A 108 15.89 30.61 6.25
CA PRO A 108 17.29 30.70 6.65
C PRO A 108 18.21 29.76 5.85
N ASP A 109 19.46 30.14 5.65
CA ASP A 109 20.41 29.43 4.77
C ASP A 109 20.78 28.04 5.29
N ASN A 110 20.52 27.77 6.58
CA ASN A 110 20.72 26.49 7.21
C ASN A 110 19.64 25.43 6.88
N VAL A 111 18.58 25.79 6.13
CA VAL A 111 17.50 24.87 5.77
C VAL A 111 17.87 24.00 4.57
N ARG A 112 17.60 22.70 4.67
CA ARG A 112 17.59 21.73 3.57
C ARG A 112 16.23 21.05 3.53
N ILE A 113 15.68 20.89 2.33
CA ILE A 113 14.38 20.25 2.13
C ILE A 113 14.55 19.01 1.27
N MET A 114 13.91 17.92 1.70
CA MET A 114 13.71 16.71 0.94
C MET A 114 12.25 16.66 0.47
N ALA A 115 12.00 16.96 -0.80
CA ALA A 115 10.67 16.87 -1.39
C ALA A 115 10.35 15.40 -1.70
N CYS A 116 9.39 14.86 -0.93
CA CYS A 116 8.98 13.48 -0.94
C CYS A 116 8.01 13.24 -2.10
N THR A 117 8.55 13.24 -3.30
CA THR A 117 7.87 13.02 -4.57
C THR A 117 8.88 12.61 -5.63
N GLY A 118 8.41 12.30 -6.83
CA GLY A 118 9.19 11.68 -7.89
C GLY A 118 8.86 10.20 -7.95
N THR A 119 8.45 9.73 -9.12
CA THR A 119 8.21 8.31 -9.37
C THR A 119 8.84 7.97 -10.71
N PRO A 120 10.08 7.44 -10.73
CA PRO A 120 10.86 7.22 -11.94
C PRO A 120 10.08 6.50 -13.06
N LEU A 121 9.23 5.55 -12.68
CA LEU A 121 8.34 4.81 -13.57
C LEU A 121 7.40 5.68 -14.44
N PHE A 122 7.15 6.93 -14.02
CA PHE A 122 6.30 7.90 -14.71
C PHE A 122 7.09 9.06 -15.33
N ILE A 123 8.42 8.96 -15.46
CA ILE A 123 9.26 10.06 -16.01
C ILE A 123 8.92 10.44 -17.47
N ARG A 124 8.26 9.55 -18.21
CA ARG A 124 7.80 9.82 -19.58
C ARG A 124 6.38 10.38 -19.65
N ASP A 125 5.68 10.49 -18.53
CA ASP A 125 4.45 11.27 -18.44
C ASP A 125 4.78 12.76 -18.23
N LYS A 126 4.30 13.62 -19.15
CA LYS A 126 4.58 15.05 -19.10
C LYS A 126 3.91 15.75 -17.93
N ALA A 127 2.74 15.28 -17.49
CA ALA A 127 2.06 15.88 -16.33
C ALA A 127 2.85 15.62 -15.04
N SER A 128 3.34 14.39 -14.85
CA SER A 128 4.22 14.01 -13.75
C SER A 128 5.54 14.77 -13.75
N GLU A 129 6.22 14.86 -14.90
CA GLU A 129 7.46 15.63 -15.04
C GLU A 129 7.24 17.11 -14.66
N ASN A 130 6.16 17.72 -15.15
CA ASN A 130 5.81 19.10 -14.83
C ASN A 130 5.44 19.29 -13.36
N PHE A 131 4.76 18.33 -12.75
CA PHE A 131 4.43 18.37 -11.33
C PHE A 131 5.69 18.39 -10.46
N TRP A 132 6.64 17.46 -10.67
CA TRP A 132 7.88 17.45 -9.90
C TRP A 132 8.72 18.70 -10.15
N ARG A 133 8.82 19.15 -11.41
CA ARG A 133 9.51 20.41 -11.74
C ARG A 133 8.90 21.58 -11.00
N LYS A 134 7.57 21.67 -10.93
CA LYS A 134 6.87 22.74 -10.21
C LYS A 134 7.18 22.68 -8.72
N ILE A 135 7.03 21.51 -8.08
CA ILE A 135 7.34 21.33 -6.65
C ILE A 135 8.78 21.77 -6.37
N CYS A 136 9.74 21.31 -7.16
CA CYS A 136 11.14 21.66 -6.94
C CYS A 136 11.42 23.13 -7.18
N THR A 137 10.87 23.73 -8.24
CA THR A 137 11.09 25.14 -8.55
C THR A 137 10.48 26.03 -7.46
N ASP A 138 9.29 25.70 -6.96
CA ASP A 138 8.62 26.46 -5.90
C ASP A 138 9.43 26.42 -4.58
N TRP A 139 10.03 25.28 -4.24
CA TRP A 139 10.95 25.18 -3.11
C TRP A 139 12.27 25.93 -3.37
N ASN A 140 12.89 25.76 -4.54
CA ASN A 140 14.16 26.38 -4.89
C ASN A 140 14.12 27.92 -4.83
N ARG A 141 12.97 28.54 -5.12
CA ARG A 141 12.80 30.01 -4.96
C ARG A 141 12.94 30.47 -3.50
N LYS A 142 12.72 29.59 -2.53
CA LYS A 142 12.68 29.89 -1.09
C LYS A 142 13.90 29.39 -0.33
N LEU A 143 14.74 28.57 -0.96
CA LEU A 143 15.90 27.92 -0.33
C LEU A 143 17.21 28.52 -0.86
N GLN A 144 18.29 28.36 -0.09
CA GLN A 144 19.62 28.76 -0.52
C GLN A 144 20.24 27.74 -1.48
N ASP A 145 20.12 26.47 -1.15
CA ASP A 145 20.47 25.36 -2.03
C ASP A 145 19.22 24.79 -2.71
N LYS A 146 19.43 24.06 -3.82
CA LYS A 146 18.34 23.31 -4.46
C LYS A 146 17.76 22.28 -3.49
N VAL A 147 16.44 22.07 -3.55
CA VAL A 147 15.74 20.98 -2.89
C VAL A 147 16.25 19.64 -3.39
N VAL A 148 16.22 18.62 -2.52
CA VAL A 148 16.54 17.24 -2.89
C VAL A 148 15.23 16.49 -3.12
N LEU A 149 15.10 15.75 -4.22
CA LEU A 149 14.00 14.81 -4.37
C LEU A 149 14.21 13.53 -3.57
N TYR A 150 13.13 13.03 -2.99
CA TYR A 150 13.03 11.75 -2.30
C TYR A 150 12.00 10.89 -3.07
N PRO A 151 12.43 10.19 -4.14
CA PRO A 151 11.52 9.49 -5.03
C PRO A 151 10.93 8.23 -4.40
N TYR A 152 9.69 7.89 -4.78
CA TYR A 152 8.95 6.71 -4.34
C TYR A 152 8.70 5.72 -5.46
N ASP A 153 8.62 4.44 -5.09
CA ASP A 153 7.95 3.43 -5.92
C ASP A 153 6.47 3.79 -6.15
N ALA A 154 6.00 3.55 -7.37
CA ALA A 154 4.59 3.77 -7.71
C ALA A 154 3.65 2.88 -6.88
N ALA A 155 4.05 1.62 -6.66
CA ALA A 155 3.42 0.68 -5.75
C ALA A 155 4.28 0.56 -4.48
N PHE A 156 4.05 1.46 -3.53
CA PHE A 156 4.78 1.50 -2.26
C PHE A 156 4.26 0.45 -1.26
N HIS A 157 4.39 -0.83 -1.62
CA HIS A 157 4.13 -2.01 -0.77
C HIS A 157 4.90 -3.22 -1.30
N LEU A 158 5.01 -4.30 -0.52
CA LEU A 158 5.86 -5.47 -0.83
C LEU A 158 5.44 -6.23 -2.11
N GLU A 159 4.18 -6.11 -2.53
CA GLU A 159 3.59 -6.77 -3.71
C GLU A 159 3.52 -5.86 -4.94
N GLY A 160 4.42 -4.87 -5.04
CA GLY A 160 4.39 -3.86 -6.11
C GLY A 160 4.53 -4.38 -7.55
N GLY A 161 4.90 -5.66 -7.73
CA GLY A 161 4.79 -6.40 -8.99
C GLY A 161 5.48 -5.71 -10.17
N PHE A 162 4.71 -5.36 -11.20
CA PHE A 162 5.20 -4.62 -12.38
C PHE A 162 5.95 -3.33 -12.01
N ALA A 163 5.53 -2.60 -10.97
CA ALA A 163 6.21 -1.37 -10.60
C ALA A 163 7.66 -1.62 -10.15
N HIS A 164 7.88 -2.65 -9.33
CA HIS A 164 9.23 -3.04 -8.90
C HIS A 164 10.06 -3.62 -10.04
N ALA A 165 9.46 -4.47 -10.88
CA ALA A 165 10.13 -5.10 -12.00
C ALA A 165 10.63 -4.09 -13.06
N LEU A 166 9.94 -2.95 -13.22
CA LEU A 166 10.21 -2.01 -14.31
C LEU A 166 10.94 -0.75 -13.86
N ARG A 167 10.85 -0.36 -12.58
CA ARG A 167 11.36 0.93 -12.11
C ARG A 167 12.80 1.22 -12.52
N GLY A 168 13.72 0.26 -12.31
CA GLY A 168 15.14 0.44 -12.58
C GLY A 168 15.45 0.88 -14.01
N TYR A 169 14.62 0.48 -14.99
CA TYR A 169 14.76 0.88 -16.39
C TYR A 169 14.63 2.40 -16.60
N PHE A 170 13.86 3.08 -15.76
CA PHE A 170 13.58 4.51 -15.87
C PHE A 170 14.43 5.37 -14.93
N GLU A 171 15.22 4.78 -14.04
CA GLU A 171 15.89 5.51 -12.98
C GLU A 171 16.95 6.48 -13.52
N ASN A 172 17.73 6.07 -14.52
CA ASN A 172 18.77 6.91 -15.11
C ASN A 172 18.18 8.12 -15.85
N GLU A 173 17.14 7.88 -16.67
CA GLU A 173 16.40 8.94 -17.35
C GLU A 173 15.73 9.91 -16.34
N PHE A 174 15.21 9.38 -15.24
CA PHE A 174 14.66 10.19 -14.15
C PHE A 174 15.73 11.09 -13.54
N LEU A 175 16.86 10.54 -13.12
CA LEU A 175 17.95 11.31 -12.50
C LEU A 175 18.47 12.40 -13.45
N GLN A 176 18.70 12.07 -14.72
CA GLN A 176 19.12 13.03 -15.74
C GLN A 176 18.14 14.20 -15.89
N LYS A 177 16.83 13.90 -15.97
CA LYS A 177 15.79 14.94 -16.15
C LYS A 177 15.61 15.82 -14.91
N VAL A 178 15.75 15.25 -13.71
CA VAL A 178 15.58 16.03 -12.46
C VAL A 178 16.83 16.78 -12.03
N ALA A 179 18.02 16.45 -12.55
CA ALA A 179 19.29 17.09 -12.19
C ALA A 179 19.28 18.62 -12.32
N HIS A 180 18.49 19.17 -13.25
CA HIS A 180 18.39 20.61 -13.42
C HIS A 180 17.69 21.32 -12.24
N PHE A 181 16.76 20.66 -11.56
CA PHE A 181 15.92 21.27 -10.53
C PHE A 181 15.96 20.58 -9.15
N SER A 182 16.67 19.46 -9.01
CA SER A 182 17.01 18.82 -7.74
C SER A 182 18.51 18.96 -7.45
N ASN A 183 18.87 18.94 -6.18
CA ASN A 183 20.23 18.68 -5.73
C ASN A 183 20.50 17.15 -5.75
N ASP A 184 21.76 16.76 -5.90
CA ASP A 184 22.26 15.38 -5.99
C ASP A 184 22.91 14.87 -4.69
N THR A 185 23.14 15.73 -3.69
CA THR A 185 24.00 15.37 -2.55
C THR A 185 23.41 14.28 -1.63
N VAL A 186 22.08 14.09 -1.62
CA VAL A 186 21.37 13.17 -0.70
C VAL A 186 20.11 12.57 -1.32
N ILE A 187 20.13 12.21 -2.61
CA ILE A 187 18.94 11.56 -3.22
C ILE A 187 18.76 10.17 -2.58
N TYR A 188 17.61 9.95 -1.96
CA TYR A 188 17.27 8.68 -1.33
C TYR A 188 16.04 8.07 -2.01
N PRO A 189 16.20 6.93 -2.72
CA PRO A 189 15.07 6.20 -3.27
C PRO A 189 14.30 5.48 -2.17
N CYS A 190 13.06 5.90 -1.93
CA CYS A 190 12.15 5.22 -1.03
C CYS A 190 11.49 4.04 -1.75
N CYS A 191 12.05 2.86 -1.54
CA CYS A 191 11.56 1.65 -2.16
C CYS A 191 11.74 0.41 -1.32
N TYR A 192 10.94 -0.60 -1.65
CA TYR A 192 11.10 -1.93 -1.08
C TYR A 192 12.19 -2.67 -1.83
N PHE A 193 13.29 -2.98 -1.14
CA PHE A 193 14.33 -3.85 -1.68
C PHE A 193 13.79 -5.28 -1.85
N ARG A 194 13.59 -5.68 -3.10
CA ARG A 194 13.00 -6.96 -3.50
C ARG A 194 13.98 -7.75 -4.36
N TRP A 195 14.60 -8.77 -3.75
CA TRP A 195 15.66 -9.56 -4.41
C TRP A 195 15.16 -10.35 -5.63
N ASP A 196 13.88 -10.66 -5.67
CA ASP A 196 13.19 -11.27 -6.81
C ASP A 196 13.17 -10.35 -8.04
N TYR A 197 13.38 -9.04 -7.88
CA TYR A 197 13.55 -8.07 -8.98
C TYR A 197 14.99 -7.52 -9.07
N TYR A 198 15.99 -8.35 -8.79
CA TYR A 198 17.39 -7.92 -8.69
C TYR A 198 17.90 -7.12 -9.90
N TYR A 199 17.43 -7.42 -11.13
CA TYR A 199 17.85 -6.71 -12.34
C TYR A 199 17.38 -5.25 -12.34
N SER A 200 16.17 -4.98 -11.85
CA SER A 200 15.64 -3.63 -11.66
C SER A 200 16.42 -2.89 -10.58
N LEU A 201 16.70 -3.55 -9.45
CA LEU A 201 17.55 -2.99 -8.39
C LEU A 201 18.99 -2.73 -8.86
N TYR A 202 19.54 -3.58 -9.71
CA TYR A 202 20.87 -3.40 -10.28
C TYR A 202 20.92 -2.14 -11.14
N LEU A 203 19.95 -1.94 -12.03
CA LEU A 203 19.85 -0.72 -12.83
C LEU A 203 19.67 0.53 -11.96
N MET A 204 18.84 0.45 -10.92
CA MET A 204 18.70 1.54 -9.95
C MET A 204 20.06 1.85 -9.32
N SER A 205 20.76 0.87 -8.75
CA SER A 205 22.09 1.08 -8.16
C SER A 205 23.10 1.67 -9.14
N ARG A 206 23.08 1.25 -10.41
CA ARG A 206 23.93 1.83 -11.46
C ARG A 206 23.58 3.30 -11.73
N ALA A 207 22.30 3.65 -11.79
CA ALA A 207 21.84 5.01 -12.02
C ALA A 207 22.28 5.98 -10.91
N TYR A 208 22.25 5.55 -9.65
CA TYR A 208 22.72 6.38 -8.52
C TYR A 208 24.24 6.47 -8.42
N TRP A 209 24.97 5.52 -9.03
CA TRP A 209 26.42 5.62 -9.18
C TRP A 209 26.82 6.57 -10.31
N ASP A 210 26.18 6.40 -11.47
CA ASP A 210 26.41 7.19 -12.68
C ASP A 210 25.12 7.23 -13.50
N PRO A 211 24.38 8.36 -13.55
CA PRO A 211 23.12 8.45 -14.28
C PRO A 211 23.30 8.46 -15.80
N ASP A 212 24.52 8.64 -16.31
CA ASP A 212 24.83 8.67 -17.75
C ASP A 212 25.20 7.29 -18.32
N PHE A 213 25.14 6.23 -17.51
CA PHE A 213 25.47 4.89 -17.95
C PHE A 213 24.61 4.40 -19.12
N ASP A 214 25.23 3.61 -20.00
CA ASP A 214 24.51 2.90 -21.05
C ASP A 214 23.72 1.73 -20.45
N ARG A 215 22.45 2.00 -20.14
CA ARG A 215 21.51 1.02 -19.59
C ARG A 215 21.38 -0.22 -20.45
N ASP A 216 21.32 -0.05 -21.77
CA ASP A 216 21.04 -1.16 -22.69
C ASP A 216 22.28 -2.07 -22.80
N ALA A 217 23.49 -1.49 -22.81
CA ALA A 217 24.73 -2.25 -22.73
C ALA A 217 24.87 -3.02 -21.40
N VAL A 218 24.50 -2.39 -20.28
CA VAL A 218 24.54 -3.03 -18.96
C VAL A 218 23.56 -4.21 -18.86
N LEU A 219 22.35 -4.07 -19.39
CA LEU A 219 21.39 -5.18 -19.46
C LEU A 219 21.91 -6.30 -20.37
N ASP A 220 22.46 -5.95 -21.54
CA ASP A 220 23.00 -6.94 -22.48
C ASP A 220 24.14 -7.76 -21.90
N GLU A 221 25.05 -7.12 -21.17
CA GLU A 221 26.11 -7.81 -20.41
C GLU A 221 25.51 -8.72 -19.34
N GLN A 222 24.59 -8.19 -18.53
CA GLN A 222 23.94 -8.93 -17.45
C GLN A 222 23.21 -10.17 -17.96
N TRP A 223 22.43 -10.05 -19.04
CA TRP A 223 21.71 -11.17 -19.63
C TRP A 223 22.66 -12.27 -20.06
N LYS A 224 23.75 -11.92 -20.74
CA LYS A 224 24.77 -12.88 -21.20
C LYS A 224 25.46 -13.58 -20.03
N LEU A 225 25.93 -12.83 -19.04
CA LEU A 225 26.69 -13.37 -17.91
C LEU A 225 25.85 -14.29 -17.00
N LEU A 226 24.55 -13.98 -16.84
CA LEU A 226 23.71 -14.71 -15.90
C LEU A 226 22.96 -15.87 -16.53
N TYR A 227 22.60 -15.78 -17.82
CA TYR A 227 21.65 -16.70 -18.45
C TYR A 227 22.17 -17.37 -19.72
N GLY A 228 23.36 -17.01 -20.21
CA GLY A 228 24.02 -17.69 -21.34
C GLY A 228 23.10 -17.81 -22.56
N PRO A 229 22.80 -19.02 -23.06
CA PRO A 229 21.94 -19.24 -24.22
C PRO A 229 20.52 -18.63 -24.11
N ALA A 230 19.98 -18.47 -22.90
CA ALA A 230 18.65 -17.87 -22.69
C ALA A 230 18.65 -16.33 -22.79
N ALA A 231 19.82 -15.68 -22.82
CA ALA A 231 19.96 -14.23 -22.80
C ALA A 231 19.15 -13.50 -23.89
N PRO A 232 19.18 -13.91 -25.18
CA PRO A 232 18.41 -13.22 -26.21
C PRO A 232 16.90 -13.29 -25.97
N ALA A 233 16.38 -14.43 -25.48
CA ALA A 233 14.96 -14.60 -25.19
C ALA A 233 14.50 -13.76 -23.99
N LEU A 234 15.33 -13.63 -22.95
CA LEU A 234 15.05 -12.77 -21.80
C LEU A 234 15.11 -11.29 -22.15
N LYS A 235 16.06 -10.89 -22.99
CA LYS A 235 16.11 -9.52 -23.55
C LYS A 235 14.81 -9.20 -24.29
N GLU A 236 14.42 -10.07 -25.24
CA GLU A 236 13.19 -9.94 -26.01
C GLU A 236 11.96 -9.80 -25.08
N PHE A 237 11.88 -10.63 -24.04
CA PHE A 237 10.81 -10.57 -23.04
C PHE A 237 10.79 -9.23 -22.31
N TYR A 238 11.92 -8.80 -21.75
CA TYR A 238 11.97 -7.59 -20.94
C TYR A 238 11.68 -6.33 -21.77
N GLU A 239 12.25 -6.25 -22.98
CA GLU A 239 11.95 -5.17 -23.94
C GLU A 239 10.46 -5.13 -24.29
N TYR A 240 9.84 -6.29 -24.51
CA TYR A 240 8.41 -6.35 -24.77
C TYR A 240 7.58 -5.82 -23.59
N VAL A 241 7.92 -6.19 -22.36
CA VAL A 241 7.22 -5.68 -21.16
C VAL A 241 7.39 -4.15 -21.04
N ILE A 242 8.61 -3.64 -21.20
CA ILE A 242 8.89 -2.20 -21.16
C ILE A 242 8.13 -1.45 -22.27
N ASP A 243 8.10 -1.99 -23.49
CA ASP A 243 7.37 -1.40 -24.62
C ASP A 243 5.87 -1.29 -24.32
N ARG A 244 5.29 -2.34 -23.72
CA ARG A 244 3.89 -2.32 -23.28
C ARG A 244 3.64 -1.21 -22.27
N TRP A 245 4.51 -1.08 -21.26
CA TRP A 245 4.42 0.01 -20.28
C TRP A 245 4.42 1.38 -20.95
N ILE A 246 5.40 1.65 -21.80
CA ILE A 246 5.58 2.96 -22.44
C ILE A 246 4.41 3.29 -23.38
N LYS A 247 3.98 2.35 -24.23
CA LYS A 247 2.99 2.60 -25.28
C LYS A 247 1.54 2.49 -24.80
N TYR A 248 1.27 1.74 -23.74
CA TYR A 248 -0.10 1.42 -23.33
C TYR A 248 -0.43 1.78 -21.88
N TYR A 249 0.55 1.84 -20.97
CA TYR A 249 0.29 2.28 -19.60
C TYR A 249 0.37 3.80 -19.50
N ILE A 250 1.56 4.37 -19.75
CA ILE A 250 1.84 5.80 -19.57
C ILE A 250 0.79 6.71 -20.24
N PRO A 251 0.41 6.53 -21.52
CA PRO A 251 -0.56 7.41 -22.17
C PRO A 251 -2.02 7.18 -21.77
N CYS A 252 -2.35 6.09 -21.06
CA CYS A 252 -3.73 5.70 -20.77
C CYS A 252 -4.06 5.68 -19.28
N ALA A 253 -3.06 5.65 -18.41
CA ALA A 253 -3.25 5.50 -16.97
C ALA A 253 -3.65 6.82 -16.32
N THR A 254 -4.50 6.73 -15.30
CA THR A 254 -4.75 7.87 -14.42
C THR A 254 -3.64 7.95 -13.36
N ILE A 255 -2.67 8.84 -13.57
CA ILE A 255 -1.53 9.04 -12.66
C ILE A 255 -1.86 10.15 -11.65
N ARG A 256 -1.70 9.88 -10.35
CA ARG A 256 -1.96 10.88 -9.29
C ARG A 256 -0.71 11.71 -9.01
N HIS A 257 -0.88 13.02 -8.92
CA HIS A 257 0.21 13.96 -8.61
C HIS A 257 0.29 14.24 -7.10
N ARG A 258 1.00 13.38 -6.37
CA ARG A 258 1.21 13.45 -4.91
C ARG A 258 2.52 12.75 -4.55
N SER A 259 2.83 12.58 -3.25
CA SER A 259 4.06 11.88 -2.82
C SER A 259 4.16 10.45 -3.36
N ILE A 260 3.12 9.65 -3.17
CA ILE A 260 3.02 8.28 -3.70
C ILE A 260 1.90 8.23 -4.75
N ALA A 261 2.28 8.23 -6.01
CA ALA A 261 1.33 8.34 -7.12
C ALA A 261 0.35 7.15 -7.21
N GLY A 262 0.75 5.94 -6.82
CA GLY A 262 -0.06 4.73 -6.96
C GLY A 262 -0.02 4.15 -8.37
N VAL A 263 -0.72 3.04 -8.58
CA VAL A 263 -0.85 2.34 -9.86
C VAL A 263 -2.34 2.26 -10.25
N ASP A 264 -2.64 2.60 -11.50
CA ASP A 264 -3.94 2.38 -12.13
C ASP A 264 -4.02 0.93 -12.61
N TYR A 265 -4.49 0.05 -11.73
CA TYR A 265 -4.59 -1.39 -12.00
C TYR A 265 -5.56 -1.74 -13.12
N ASP A 266 -6.58 -0.91 -13.36
CA ASP A 266 -7.52 -1.13 -14.47
C ASP A 266 -6.79 -0.97 -15.80
N THR A 267 -6.08 0.14 -15.99
CA THR A 267 -5.23 0.35 -17.18
C THR A 267 -4.15 -0.73 -17.26
N LEU A 268 -3.46 -1.03 -16.15
CA LEU A 268 -2.39 -2.03 -16.09
C LEU A 268 -2.82 -3.38 -16.66
N HIS A 269 -3.95 -3.91 -16.19
CA HIS A 269 -4.34 -5.27 -16.49
C HIS A 269 -5.27 -5.37 -17.70
N LYS A 270 -6.11 -4.37 -17.96
CA LYS A 270 -7.07 -4.43 -19.08
C LYS A 270 -6.51 -3.87 -20.38
N LYS A 271 -5.55 -2.92 -20.32
CA LYS A 271 -4.99 -2.26 -21.51
C LYS A 271 -3.51 -2.58 -21.72
N THR A 272 -2.70 -2.50 -20.66
CA THR A 272 -1.25 -2.68 -20.77
C THR A 272 -0.88 -4.16 -20.92
N TYR A 273 -1.36 -5.01 -20.02
CA TYR A 273 -1.09 -6.45 -20.00
C TYR A 273 -2.38 -7.28 -19.96
N PRO A 274 -3.23 -7.21 -21.01
CA PRO A 274 -4.41 -8.06 -21.14
C PRO A 274 -4.04 -9.54 -21.36
N PRO A 275 -5.00 -10.47 -21.24
CA PRO A 275 -4.74 -11.92 -21.28
C PRO A 275 -3.87 -12.41 -22.44
N GLU A 276 -4.09 -11.91 -23.65
CA GLU A 276 -3.32 -12.27 -24.84
C GLU A 276 -1.84 -11.81 -24.76
N VAL A 277 -1.59 -10.67 -24.13
CA VAL A 277 -0.24 -10.15 -23.88
C VAL A 277 0.47 -11.01 -22.84
N LEU A 278 -0.24 -11.37 -21.77
CA LEU A 278 0.28 -12.25 -20.73
C LEU A 278 0.58 -13.67 -21.25
N GLN A 279 -0.26 -14.21 -22.12
CA GLN A 279 0.01 -15.49 -22.79
C GLN A 279 1.25 -15.40 -23.69
N LYS A 280 1.43 -14.30 -24.42
CA LYS A 280 2.65 -14.08 -25.21
C LYS A 280 3.88 -14.00 -24.31
N MET A 281 3.80 -13.25 -23.21
CA MET A 281 4.85 -13.17 -22.19
C MET A 281 5.27 -14.55 -21.66
N ARG A 282 4.30 -15.42 -21.32
CA ARG A 282 4.58 -16.81 -20.90
C ARG A 282 5.35 -17.60 -21.95
N LYS A 283 4.92 -17.56 -23.21
CA LYS A 283 5.61 -18.25 -24.30
C LYS A 283 7.06 -17.80 -24.49
N MET A 284 7.34 -16.51 -24.26
CA MET A 284 8.70 -15.97 -24.32
C MET A 284 9.58 -16.53 -23.18
N LEU A 285 9.03 -16.65 -21.96
CA LEU A 285 9.73 -17.27 -20.83
C LEU A 285 9.89 -18.79 -21.01
N GLU A 286 8.89 -19.49 -21.54
CA GLU A 286 8.98 -20.91 -21.90
C GLU A 286 10.09 -21.16 -22.93
N LYS A 287 10.18 -20.30 -23.95
CA LYS A 287 11.29 -20.31 -24.92
C LYS A 287 12.63 -20.14 -24.20
N ALA A 288 12.78 -19.17 -23.29
CA ALA A 288 14.01 -19.01 -22.51
C ALA A 288 14.37 -20.28 -21.71
N CYS A 289 13.39 -20.93 -21.06
CA CYS A 289 13.60 -22.18 -20.32
C CYS A 289 14.08 -23.32 -21.21
N SER A 290 13.59 -23.40 -22.45
CA SER A 290 14.00 -24.46 -23.39
C SER A 290 15.46 -24.37 -23.86
N LEU A 291 16.12 -23.21 -23.66
CA LEU A 291 17.47 -22.94 -24.14
C LEU A 291 18.57 -23.32 -23.13
N VAL A 292 18.21 -23.69 -21.90
CA VAL A 292 19.17 -24.02 -20.84
C VAL A 292 18.74 -25.29 -20.10
N ASP A 293 19.71 -26.06 -19.61
CA ASP A 293 19.41 -27.15 -18.69
C ASP A 293 18.94 -26.57 -17.34
N LYS A 294 17.78 -27.00 -16.86
CA LYS A 294 17.20 -26.58 -15.58
C LYS A 294 18.16 -26.73 -14.39
N ASN A 295 19.04 -27.72 -14.42
CA ASN A 295 20.00 -27.99 -13.35
C ASN A 295 21.31 -27.21 -13.48
N SER A 296 21.56 -26.55 -14.61
CA SER A 296 22.73 -25.66 -14.78
C SER A 296 22.63 -24.44 -13.87
N ILE A 297 23.73 -23.68 -13.74
CA ILE A 297 23.74 -22.44 -12.97
C ILE A 297 22.79 -21.41 -13.62
N GLU A 298 22.79 -21.32 -14.94
CA GLU A 298 21.90 -20.48 -15.75
C GLU A 298 20.44 -20.91 -15.56
N GLY A 299 20.14 -22.21 -15.60
CA GLY A 299 18.79 -22.74 -15.37
C GLY A 299 18.23 -22.42 -13.98
N LYS A 300 19.07 -22.48 -12.94
CA LYS A 300 18.69 -22.09 -11.57
C LYS A 300 18.42 -20.58 -11.46
N ARG A 301 19.27 -19.75 -12.06
CA ARG A 301 19.07 -18.29 -12.12
C ARG A 301 17.82 -17.94 -12.91
N LEU A 302 17.56 -18.64 -14.01
CA LEU A 302 16.36 -18.45 -14.82
C LEU A 302 15.09 -18.80 -14.04
N THR A 303 15.11 -19.92 -13.30
CA THR A 303 14.01 -20.29 -12.40
C THR A 303 13.72 -19.19 -11.37
N PHE A 304 14.77 -18.64 -10.76
CA PHE A 304 14.63 -17.52 -9.82
C PHE A 304 14.07 -16.24 -10.48
N PHE A 305 14.50 -15.93 -11.71
CA PHE A 305 13.99 -14.79 -12.48
C PHE A 305 12.51 -14.94 -12.82
N ILE A 306 12.09 -16.13 -13.24
CA ILE A 306 10.71 -16.40 -13.70
C ILE A 306 9.71 -16.41 -12.55
N MET A 307 10.10 -16.89 -11.37
CA MET A 307 9.24 -17.02 -10.20
C MET A 307 8.35 -15.79 -9.91
N PRO A 308 8.86 -14.55 -9.78
CA PRO A 308 8.02 -13.38 -9.56
C PRO A 308 7.17 -13.02 -10.78
N TRP A 309 7.64 -13.29 -12.01
CA TRP A 309 6.88 -13.04 -13.23
C TRP A 309 5.68 -13.98 -13.37
N GLU A 310 5.80 -15.25 -12.99
CA GLU A 310 4.66 -16.16 -12.92
C GLU A 310 3.59 -15.60 -11.99
N ARG A 311 3.96 -15.19 -10.77
CA ARG A 311 3.03 -14.56 -9.82
C ARG A 311 2.38 -13.29 -10.38
N ILE A 312 3.17 -12.41 -11.01
CA ILE A 312 2.67 -11.18 -11.64
C ILE A 312 1.66 -11.52 -12.74
N MET A 313 1.99 -12.45 -13.62
CA MET A 313 1.14 -12.82 -14.76
C MET A 313 -0.10 -13.58 -14.31
N ASP A 314 -0.01 -14.43 -13.30
CA ASP A 314 -1.16 -15.14 -12.71
C ASP A 314 -2.12 -14.12 -12.09
N GLY A 315 -1.60 -13.19 -11.27
CA GLY A 315 -2.39 -12.11 -10.71
C GLY A 315 -3.03 -11.23 -11.78
N ALA A 316 -2.27 -10.83 -12.80
CA ALA A 316 -2.78 -9.99 -13.90
C ALA A 316 -3.83 -10.72 -14.76
N MET A 317 -3.60 -11.99 -15.10
CA MET A 317 -4.57 -12.83 -15.81
C MET A 317 -5.86 -12.93 -15.02
N ALA A 318 -5.73 -13.17 -13.72
CA ALA A 318 -6.84 -13.25 -12.83
C ALA A 318 -7.58 -11.91 -12.86
N TYR A 319 -6.94 -10.77 -12.56
CA TYR A 319 -7.57 -9.44 -12.63
C TYR A 319 -8.35 -9.22 -13.94
N GLY A 320 -7.74 -9.49 -15.10
CA GLY A 320 -8.38 -9.31 -16.41
C GLY A 320 -9.62 -10.19 -16.61
N MET A 321 -9.65 -11.35 -15.95
CA MET A 321 -10.78 -12.29 -15.95
C MET A 321 -11.69 -12.14 -14.73
N ALA A 322 -11.39 -11.20 -13.82
CA ALA A 322 -12.12 -11.00 -12.59
C ALA A 322 -13.57 -10.63 -12.92
N LYS A 323 -14.48 -11.55 -12.65
CA LYS A 323 -15.90 -11.22 -12.59
C LYS A 323 -16.20 -10.73 -11.18
N PRO A 324 -17.03 -9.67 -11.03
CA PRO A 324 -17.58 -9.32 -9.74
C PRO A 324 -18.12 -10.59 -9.06
N PRO A 325 -17.86 -10.78 -7.75
CA PRO A 325 -18.50 -11.87 -7.02
C PRO A 325 -20.00 -11.80 -7.21
N LEU A 326 -20.67 -12.96 -7.35
CA LEU A 326 -22.12 -12.98 -7.29
C LEU A 326 -22.57 -12.36 -5.95
N PRO A 327 -23.65 -11.56 -5.94
CA PRO A 327 -24.19 -11.05 -4.69
C PRO A 327 -24.47 -12.19 -3.72
N CYS A 328 -24.03 -12.04 -2.48
CA CYS A 328 -24.38 -12.97 -1.40
C CYS A 328 -25.60 -12.43 -0.67
N ARG A 329 -26.52 -13.31 -0.32
CA ARG A 329 -27.79 -12.95 0.32
C ARG A 329 -27.66 -13.08 1.83
N ALA A 330 -27.97 -12.02 2.58
CA ALA A 330 -28.19 -12.07 4.01
C ALA A 330 -29.69 -12.26 4.27
N GLU A 331 -30.06 -13.34 4.96
CA GLU A 331 -31.46 -13.60 5.30
C GLU A 331 -31.87 -12.81 6.54
N PHE A 332 -33.10 -12.30 6.56
CA PHE A 332 -33.63 -11.56 7.71
C PHE A 332 -34.06 -12.51 8.83
N THR A 333 -33.89 -12.05 10.07
CA THR A 333 -34.45 -12.69 11.27
C THR A 333 -35.09 -11.66 12.19
N GLU A 334 -36.27 -11.98 12.71
CA GLU A 334 -36.93 -11.22 13.79
C GLU A 334 -36.48 -11.69 15.18
N THR A 335 -35.94 -12.91 15.26
CA THR A 335 -35.47 -13.49 16.52
C THR A 335 -34.03 -13.11 16.76
N ASN A 336 -33.74 -12.63 17.96
CA ASN A 336 -32.36 -12.43 18.42
C ASN A 336 -31.68 -13.79 18.63
N LEU A 337 -30.58 -14.02 17.91
CA LEU A 337 -29.79 -15.25 18.04
C LEU A 337 -28.98 -15.23 19.34
N LYS A 338 -28.75 -16.43 19.88
CA LYS A 338 -27.90 -16.61 21.05
C LYS A 338 -26.47 -16.84 20.56
N ILE A 339 -25.59 -15.88 20.82
CA ILE A 339 -24.18 -15.98 20.42
C ILE A 339 -23.46 -16.96 21.33
N ASP A 340 -23.44 -18.25 20.95
CA ASP A 340 -22.75 -19.31 21.70
C ASP A 340 -21.76 -20.12 20.84
N GLY A 341 -21.63 -19.74 19.57
CA GLY A 341 -20.61 -20.25 18.65
C GLY A 341 -21.10 -21.46 17.86
N ARG A 342 -22.35 -21.90 18.07
CA ARG A 342 -22.96 -23.04 17.39
C ARG A 342 -23.95 -22.54 16.34
N LEU A 343 -23.67 -22.86 15.07
CA LEU A 343 -24.53 -22.48 13.94
C LEU A 343 -25.77 -23.39 13.81
N ASP A 344 -26.54 -23.59 14.88
CA ASP A 344 -27.58 -24.62 14.95
C ASP A 344 -29.02 -24.07 14.89
N GLU A 345 -29.22 -22.77 15.06
CA GLU A 345 -30.53 -22.14 14.95
C GLU A 345 -31.16 -22.30 13.55
N PRO A 346 -32.50 -22.31 13.46
CA PRO A 346 -33.20 -22.50 12.18
C PRO A 346 -32.84 -21.47 11.10
N CYS A 347 -32.51 -20.23 11.47
CA CYS A 347 -32.11 -19.20 10.51
C CYS A 347 -30.78 -19.53 9.83
N TRP A 348 -29.80 -20.10 10.55
CA TRP A 348 -28.54 -20.56 9.97
C TRP A 348 -28.75 -21.65 8.93
N LYS A 349 -29.72 -22.55 9.13
CA LYS A 349 -30.05 -23.61 8.16
C LYS A 349 -30.65 -23.04 6.87
N LYS A 350 -31.39 -21.93 6.96
CA LYS A 350 -31.97 -21.23 5.81
C LYS A 350 -30.95 -20.34 5.08
N ALA A 351 -29.98 -19.77 5.79
CA ALA A 351 -28.98 -18.90 5.17
C ALA A 351 -28.14 -19.62 4.11
N SER A 352 -27.98 -18.94 2.98
CA SER A 352 -27.11 -19.35 1.89
C SER A 352 -25.65 -19.33 2.34
N ALA A 353 -24.91 -20.39 1.98
CA ALA A 353 -23.47 -20.43 2.20
C ALA A 353 -22.76 -19.48 1.24
N ILE A 354 -21.79 -18.73 1.75
CA ILE A 354 -20.94 -17.85 0.96
C ILE A 354 -19.92 -18.70 0.21
N PRO A 355 -19.76 -18.55 -1.11
CA PRO A 355 -18.78 -19.30 -1.87
C PRO A 355 -17.36 -18.77 -1.61
N PHE A 356 -16.42 -19.68 -1.33
CA PHE A 356 -15.00 -19.37 -1.17
C PHE A 356 -14.16 -19.86 -2.35
N ARG A 357 -13.06 -19.17 -2.61
CA ARG A 357 -12.02 -19.47 -3.60
C ARG A 357 -10.65 -19.14 -3.03
N SER A 358 -9.57 -19.46 -3.73
CA SER A 358 -8.23 -18.96 -3.35
C SER A 358 -8.26 -17.44 -3.19
N ALA A 359 -7.75 -16.93 -2.07
CA ALA A 359 -7.81 -15.50 -1.75
C ALA A 359 -6.94 -14.67 -2.69
N TYR A 360 -5.74 -15.19 -2.95
CA TYR A 360 -4.82 -14.64 -3.92
C TYR A 360 -5.26 -15.09 -5.32
N TYR A 361 -5.81 -14.14 -6.07
CA TYR A 361 -6.32 -14.40 -7.41
C TYR A 361 -5.16 -14.73 -8.36
N GLY A 362 -5.32 -15.78 -9.15
CA GLY A 362 -4.26 -16.32 -10.04
C GLY A 362 -3.80 -17.72 -9.62
N GLU A 363 -3.88 -18.05 -8.33
CA GLU A 363 -3.57 -19.39 -7.84
C GLU A 363 -4.83 -20.26 -7.85
N ILE A 364 -5.02 -21.09 -8.88
CA ILE A 364 -6.06 -22.13 -8.86
C ILE A 364 -5.53 -23.32 -8.08
N LYS A 365 -5.69 -23.28 -6.77
CA LYS A 365 -5.38 -24.42 -5.91
C LYS A 365 -6.57 -25.37 -5.85
N LYS A 366 -6.31 -26.64 -6.18
CA LYS A 366 -7.28 -27.73 -6.02
C LYS A 366 -7.27 -28.20 -4.56
N ASN A 367 -8.42 -28.63 -4.05
CA ASN A 367 -8.57 -29.27 -2.74
C ASN A 367 -8.23 -28.38 -1.53
N LEU A 368 -8.54 -27.08 -1.61
CA LEU A 368 -8.44 -26.19 -0.44
C LEU A 368 -9.50 -26.56 0.60
N PRO A 369 -9.17 -26.58 1.91
CA PRO A 369 -10.18 -26.68 2.96
C PRO A 369 -11.04 -25.41 2.95
N LEU A 370 -12.29 -25.55 2.51
CA LEU A 370 -13.23 -24.42 2.40
C LEU A 370 -14.05 -24.27 3.68
N PRO A 371 -14.16 -23.05 4.23
CA PRO A 371 -15.08 -22.78 5.33
C PRO A 371 -16.53 -22.80 4.84
N GLN A 372 -17.46 -22.96 5.78
CA GLN A 372 -18.88 -22.69 5.58
C GLN A 372 -19.21 -21.39 6.31
N ALA A 373 -19.36 -20.29 5.56
CA ALA A 373 -19.71 -18.99 6.14
C ALA A 373 -21.11 -18.55 5.71
N LYS A 374 -21.82 -17.88 6.63
CA LYS A 374 -23.21 -17.43 6.47
C LYS A 374 -23.39 -16.07 7.13
N ILE A 375 -24.33 -15.30 6.61
CA ILE A 375 -24.70 -13.99 7.16
C ILE A 375 -26.21 -13.93 7.32
N ILE A 376 -26.65 -13.46 8.48
CA ILE A 376 -28.03 -13.16 8.83
C ILE A 376 -28.09 -11.70 9.26
N TRP A 377 -29.21 -11.02 9.04
CA TRP A 377 -29.40 -9.64 9.48
C TRP A 377 -30.71 -9.48 10.25
N SER A 378 -30.74 -8.54 11.18
CA SER A 378 -31.93 -8.13 11.92
C SER A 378 -32.06 -6.60 11.92
N GLN A 379 -33.03 -6.07 12.66
CA GLN A 379 -33.16 -4.62 12.91
C GLN A 379 -32.04 -4.07 13.82
N GLU A 380 -31.39 -4.93 14.62
CA GLU A 380 -30.37 -4.50 15.59
C GLU A 380 -28.95 -4.58 15.03
N GLY A 381 -28.69 -5.53 14.14
CA GLY A 381 -27.35 -5.74 13.60
C GLY A 381 -27.22 -6.93 12.65
N LEU A 382 -25.95 -7.28 12.38
CA LEU A 382 -25.56 -8.41 11.56
C LEU A 382 -25.11 -9.56 12.43
N TYR A 383 -25.50 -10.77 12.04
CA TYR A 383 -24.96 -12.02 12.57
C TYR A 383 -24.09 -12.67 11.51
N VAL A 384 -22.87 -13.01 11.92
CA VAL A 384 -21.84 -13.55 11.04
C VAL A 384 -21.41 -14.90 11.62
N GLY A 385 -21.60 -15.96 10.84
CA GLY A 385 -21.36 -17.33 11.27
C GLY A 385 -20.38 -18.03 10.35
N ILE A 386 -19.40 -18.72 10.90
CA ILE A 386 -18.44 -19.51 10.13
C ILE A 386 -18.12 -20.83 10.82
N PHE A 387 -18.01 -21.89 10.04
CA PHE A 387 -17.40 -23.16 10.42
C PHE A 387 -16.19 -23.44 9.53
N ASN A 388 -15.07 -23.75 10.16
CA ASN A 388 -13.81 -24.12 9.53
C ASN A 388 -13.47 -25.58 9.83
N PRO A 389 -13.23 -26.43 8.81
CA PRO A 389 -12.93 -27.83 9.03
C PRO A 389 -11.53 -28.05 9.64
N GLY A 390 -11.41 -29.11 10.43
CA GLY A 390 -10.15 -29.61 10.97
C GLY A 390 -9.28 -30.32 9.91
N PRO A 391 -7.97 -30.51 10.17
CA PRO A 391 -7.23 -29.99 11.33
C PRO A 391 -7.07 -28.46 11.24
N PHE A 392 -6.86 -27.76 12.35
CA PHE A 392 -6.63 -26.30 12.36
C PHE A 392 -5.52 -25.94 13.37
N LYS A 393 -4.86 -24.80 13.17
CA LYS A 393 -3.85 -24.32 14.12
C LYS A 393 -4.51 -23.51 15.23
N LYS A 394 -4.07 -23.76 16.46
CA LYS A 394 -4.45 -23.04 17.67
C LYS A 394 -3.19 -22.80 18.49
N LYS A 395 -2.68 -21.57 18.48
CA LYS A 395 -1.36 -21.16 19.03
C LYS A 395 -1.47 -20.13 20.15
N GLY A 396 -2.63 -19.48 20.34
CA GLY A 396 -2.81 -18.44 21.34
C GLY A 396 -2.27 -17.06 20.90
N ASN A 397 -2.00 -16.87 19.61
CA ASN A 397 -1.71 -15.59 18.98
C ASN A 397 -2.58 -15.49 17.72
N LEU A 398 -3.35 -14.39 17.58
CA LEU A 398 -4.40 -14.21 16.57
C LEU A 398 -3.88 -14.47 15.14
N TRP A 399 -2.69 -13.95 14.83
CA TRP A 399 -2.13 -13.98 13.48
C TRP A 399 -1.23 -15.21 13.20
N ASP A 400 -0.84 -15.95 14.24
CA ASP A 400 -0.02 -17.18 14.11
C ASP A 400 -0.87 -18.47 14.10
N GLU A 401 -2.19 -18.33 14.14
CA GLU A 401 -3.15 -19.44 14.16
C GLU A 401 -4.25 -19.28 13.11
N ASP A 402 -5.07 -20.32 12.92
CA ASP A 402 -6.20 -20.23 11.99
C ASP A 402 -7.14 -19.11 12.44
N ASN A 403 -7.46 -18.19 11.53
CA ASN A 403 -8.35 -17.07 11.78
C ASN A 403 -9.17 -16.76 10.52
N PHE A 404 -10.23 -15.98 10.70
CA PHE A 404 -10.89 -15.34 9.57
C PHE A 404 -10.94 -13.83 9.80
N GLU A 405 -11.04 -13.12 8.68
CA GLU A 405 -11.26 -11.69 8.60
C GLU A 405 -12.58 -11.46 7.85
N PHE A 406 -13.53 -10.79 8.50
CA PHE A 406 -14.76 -10.31 7.89
C PHE A 406 -14.65 -8.81 7.66
N PHE A 407 -14.87 -8.38 6.41
CA PHE A 407 -14.78 -7.00 5.99
C PHE A 407 -16.13 -6.50 5.52
N ILE A 408 -16.53 -5.31 5.95
CA ILE A 408 -17.80 -4.72 5.53
C ILE A 408 -17.71 -3.20 5.38
N SER A 409 -18.36 -2.70 4.34
CA SER A 409 -18.52 -1.28 4.05
C SER A 409 -20.01 -1.01 3.89
N PRO A 410 -20.63 -0.26 4.81
CA PRO A 410 -22.03 0.13 4.69
C PRO A 410 -22.30 0.88 3.39
N GLY A 411 -23.28 0.41 2.62
CA GLY A 411 -23.64 0.94 1.30
C GLY A 411 -22.67 0.58 0.18
N LEU A 412 -22.80 1.29 -0.95
CA LEU A 412 -22.00 1.06 -2.17
C LEU A 412 -20.97 2.17 -2.44
N THR A 413 -20.91 3.21 -1.60
CA THR A 413 -20.09 4.41 -1.83
C THR A 413 -18.60 4.19 -1.57
N LYS A 414 -18.23 3.12 -0.85
CA LYS A 414 -16.83 2.77 -0.48
C LYS A 414 -16.17 3.80 0.47
N ASN A 415 -16.95 4.48 1.30
CA ASN A 415 -16.43 5.55 2.16
C ASN A 415 -15.78 5.05 3.44
N LYS A 416 -16.28 3.94 4.00
CA LYS A 416 -15.83 3.38 5.29
C LYS A 416 -15.61 1.89 5.14
N LEU A 417 -14.64 1.34 5.85
CA LEU A 417 -14.36 -0.08 5.89
C LEU A 417 -14.12 -0.50 7.33
N PHE A 418 -14.91 -1.48 7.77
CA PHE A 418 -14.78 -2.14 9.06
C PHE A 418 -14.25 -3.55 8.84
N GLN A 419 -13.34 -3.98 9.70
CA GLN A 419 -12.75 -5.30 9.68
C GLN A 419 -12.89 -5.94 11.04
N PHE A 420 -13.28 -7.22 11.06
CA PHE A 420 -13.43 -8.04 12.26
C PHE A 420 -12.62 -9.31 12.07
N VAL A 421 -11.71 -9.59 13.00
CA VAL A 421 -10.83 -10.76 12.96
C VAL A 421 -11.15 -11.64 14.16
N CYS A 422 -11.34 -12.93 13.93
CA CYS A 422 -11.50 -13.91 15.00
C CYS A 422 -10.72 -15.18 14.69
N SER A 423 -10.04 -15.73 15.71
CA SER A 423 -9.22 -16.91 15.57
C SER A 423 -9.80 -18.16 16.24
N SER A 424 -9.18 -19.31 15.96
CA SER A 424 -9.52 -20.60 16.55
C SER A 424 -9.34 -20.67 18.07
N SER A 425 -8.50 -19.82 18.68
CA SER A 425 -8.42 -19.66 20.14
C SER A 425 -9.48 -18.72 20.71
N GLY A 426 -10.25 -18.06 19.86
CA GLY A 426 -11.22 -17.06 20.25
C GLY A 426 -10.59 -15.70 20.56
N LEU A 427 -9.39 -15.41 20.05
CA LEU A 427 -8.85 -14.06 20.06
C LEU A 427 -9.61 -13.20 19.03
N HIS A 428 -9.56 -11.88 19.21
CA HIS A 428 -10.26 -10.95 18.35
C HIS A 428 -9.54 -9.62 18.24
N GLU A 429 -9.54 -9.08 17.03
CA GLU A 429 -9.19 -7.69 16.74
C GLU A 429 -10.21 -7.13 15.76
N ASP A 430 -10.37 -5.82 15.79
CA ASP A 430 -11.21 -5.06 14.91
C ASP A 430 -10.52 -3.77 14.49
N TYR A 431 -10.87 -3.30 13.30
CA TYR A 431 -10.21 -2.16 12.68
C TYR A 431 -11.21 -1.30 11.90
N PHE A 432 -10.92 -0.02 11.82
CA PHE A 432 -11.67 0.93 11.01
C PHE A 432 -10.76 1.64 10.00
N LYS A 433 -11.26 1.88 8.80
CA LYS A 433 -10.62 2.74 7.80
C LYS A 433 -11.65 3.64 7.15
N SER A 434 -11.32 4.92 7.02
CA SER A 434 -12.11 5.89 6.25
C SER A 434 -11.40 6.21 4.95
N PHE A 435 -12.13 6.18 3.85
CA PHE A 435 -11.66 6.65 2.54
C PHE A 435 -12.10 8.10 2.28
N GLU A 436 -13.21 8.53 2.89
CA GLU A 436 -13.75 9.89 2.76
C GLU A 436 -14.34 10.40 4.10
N PRO A 437 -13.67 11.34 4.80
CA PRO A 437 -12.31 11.84 4.50
C PRO A 437 -11.26 10.71 4.65
N PRO A 438 -10.14 10.75 3.92
CA PRO A 438 -9.11 9.73 4.03
C PRO A 438 -8.51 9.67 5.44
N ARG A 439 -8.57 8.49 6.07
CA ARG A 439 -7.92 8.17 7.35
C ARG A 439 -7.19 6.84 7.20
N GLU A 440 -6.01 6.75 7.81
CA GLU A 440 -5.29 5.48 7.89
C GLU A 440 -6.08 4.44 8.70
N LEU A 441 -5.65 3.18 8.59
CA LEU A 441 -6.23 2.10 9.38
C LEU A 441 -6.09 2.44 10.88
N ASP A 442 -7.21 2.47 11.59
CA ASP A 442 -7.27 2.71 13.03
C ASP A 442 -7.36 1.37 13.77
N PRO A 443 -6.25 0.87 14.36
CA PRO A 443 -6.25 -0.36 15.18
C PRO A 443 -6.81 -0.13 16.58
N ALA A 444 -6.94 1.13 17.02
CA ALA A 444 -7.47 1.49 18.33
C ALA A 444 -9.00 1.57 18.34
N TRP A 445 -9.64 1.68 17.17
CA TRP A 445 -11.09 1.57 17.05
C TRP A 445 -11.56 0.22 17.60
N LYS A 446 -12.66 0.24 18.35
CA LYS A 446 -13.29 -0.96 18.91
C LYS A 446 -14.79 -0.92 18.61
N CYS A 447 -15.32 -2.01 18.11
CA CYS A 447 -16.74 -2.19 17.85
C CYS A 447 -17.50 -2.26 19.17
N ARG A 448 -18.24 -1.20 19.48
CA ARG A 448 -19.09 -1.15 20.66
C ARG A 448 -20.19 -2.23 20.57
N ASP A 449 -20.48 -2.87 21.70
CA ASP A 449 -21.52 -3.90 21.86
C ASP A 449 -21.37 -5.12 20.93
N PHE A 450 -20.16 -5.34 20.43
CA PHE A 450 -19.76 -6.54 19.69
C PHE A 450 -19.87 -7.78 20.57
N ARG A 451 -20.46 -8.85 20.05
CA ARG A 451 -20.55 -10.15 20.74
C ARG A 451 -19.95 -11.23 19.87
N LYS A 452 -19.21 -12.15 20.48
CA LYS A 452 -18.67 -13.32 19.80
C LYS A 452 -18.68 -14.56 20.68
N ALA A 453 -18.76 -15.72 20.06
CA ALA A 453 -18.52 -17.00 20.70
C ALA A 453 -17.83 -17.96 19.72
N ILE A 454 -16.96 -18.80 20.25
CA ILE A 454 -16.15 -19.76 19.50
C ILE A 454 -16.27 -21.11 20.18
N VAL A 455 -16.51 -22.17 19.39
CA VAL A 455 -16.41 -23.56 19.84
C VAL A 455 -15.51 -24.33 18.88
N SER A 456 -14.80 -25.33 19.40
CA SER A 456 -13.87 -26.12 18.59
C SER A 456 -13.80 -27.55 19.10
N ASP A 457 -13.73 -28.50 18.18
CA ASP A 457 -13.53 -29.93 18.44
C ASP A 457 -12.61 -30.56 17.37
N VAL A 458 -12.63 -31.89 17.24
CA VAL A 458 -11.82 -32.61 16.25
C VAL A 458 -12.29 -32.41 14.82
N GLN A 459 -13.56 -32.07 14.59
CA GLN A 459 -14.12 -31.85 13.26
C GLN A 459 -13.78 -30.46 12.72
N GLY A 460 -13.54 -29.49 13.62
CA GLY A 460 -13.21 -28.13 13.23
C GLY A 460 -13.47 -27.11 14.34
N TRP A 461 -13.62 -25.86 13.93
CA TRP A 461 -14.03 -24.78 14.84
C TRP A 461 -15.08 -23.90 14.18
N SER A 462 -16.01 -23.39 14.98
CA SER A 462 -17.00 -22.41 14.55
C SER A 462 -16.96 -21.15 15.37
N CYS A 463 -17.36 -20.06 14.73
CA CYS A 463 -17.48 -18.76 15.35
C CYS A 463 -18.82 -18.14 14.96
N GLU A 464 -19.47 -17.55 15.95
CA GLU A 464 -20.61 -16.65 15.78
C GLU A 464 -20.23 -15.28 16.28
N ILE A 465 -20.63 -14.28 15.50
CA ILE A 465 -20.40 -12.87 15.79
C ILE A 465 -21.72 -12.10 15.61
N PHE A 466 -21.94 -11.12 16.47
CA PHE A 466 -22.95 -10.07 16.29
C PHE A 466 -22.30 -8.70 16.20
N ILE A 467 -22.67 -7.93 15.16
CA ILE A 467 -22.17 -6.58 14.88
C ILE A 467 -23.36 -5.60 14.88
N PRO A 468 -23.46 -4.68 15.85
CA PRO A 468 -24.53 -3.68 15.88
C PRO A 468 -24.36 -2.60 14.79
N TYR A 469 -25.45 -2.13 14.19
CA TYR A 469 -25.38 -1.05 13.18
C TYR A 469 -24.86 0.27 13.73
N ALA A 470 -25.18 0.57 14.99
CA ALA A 470 -24.69 1.77 15.67
C ALA A 470 -23.15 1.82 15.72
N ALA A 471 -22.49 0.66 15.85
CA ALA A 471 -21.03 0.57 15.80
C ALA A 471 -20.47 0.81 14.39
N LEU A 472 -21.22 0.44 13.35
CA LEU A 472 -20.88 0.71 11.95
C LEU A 472 -21.21 2.16 11.53
N GLU A 473 -21.64 3.01 12.47
CA GLU A 473 -22.06 4.39 12.23
C GLU A 473 -23.16 4.50 11.16
N CYS A 474 -24.09 3.54 11.16
CA CYS A 474 -25.23 3.51 10.26
C CYS A 474 -26.52 3.05 10.96
N THR A 475 -27.65 3.19 10.27
CA THR A 475 -28.91 2.55 10.65
C THR A 475 -28.99 1.15 10.05
N ALA A 476 -30.01 0.39 10.46
CA ALA A 476 -30.33 -0.86 9.79
C ALA A 476 -30.58 -0.62 8.28
N PRO A 477 -30.10 -1.51 7.40
CA PRO A 477 -30.48 -1.50 6.00
C PRO A 477 -31.97 -1.83 5.87
N VAL A 478 -32.55 -1.47 4.73
CA VAL A 478 -33.89 -1.94 4.36
C VAL A 478 -33.77 -3.13 3.41
N ALA A 479 -34.81 -3.98 3.36
CA ALA A 479 -34.85 -5.07 2.40
C ALA A 479 -34.67 -4.53 0.97
N GLY A 480 -33.78 -5.16 0.20
CA GLY A 480 -33.37 -4.70 -1.13
C GLY A 480 -32.03 -3.95 -1.15
N ASP A 481 -31.55 -3.46 0.00
CA ASP A 481 -30.26 -2.76 0.08
C ASP A 481 -29.09 -3.70 -0.26
N SER A 482 -27.96 -3.09 -0.62
CA SER A 482 -26.71 -3.80 -0.82
C SER A 482 -25.52 -3.07 -0.23
N TRP A 483 -24.71 -3.80 0.52
CA TRP A 483 -23.43 -3.32 1.06
C TRP A 483 -22.26 -4.03 0.38
N LEU A 484 -21.05 -3.49 0.53
CA LEU A 484 -19.84 -4.15 0.04
C LEU A 484 -19.21 -4.97 1.15
N PHE A 485 -18.80 -6.20 0.86
CA PHE A 485 -18.18 -7.07 1.84
C PHE A 485 -17.09 -7.96 1.22
N ASN A 486 -16.21 -8.45 2.08
CA ASN A 486 -15.35 -9.59 1.76
C ASN A 486 -15.17 -10.47 2.99
N TRP A 487 -14.80 -11.71 2.76
CA TRP A 487 -14.41 -12.66 3.79
C TRP A 487 -13.08 -13.24 3.40
N VAL A 488 -12.13 -13.30 4.32
CA VAL A 488 -10.86 -14.00 4.15
C VAL A 488 -10.72 -15.03 5.26
N ASN A 489 -10.34 -16.25 4.90
CA ASN A 489 -10.08 -17.35 5.81
C ASN A 489 -8.60 -17.71 5.73
N ASN A 490 -7.88 -17.46 6.83
CA ASN A 490 -6.44 -17.61 6.96
C ASN A 490 -6.12 -18.88 7.74
N ARG A 491 -5.34 -19.78 7.14
CA ARG A 491 -4.84 -21.01 7.78
C ARG A 491 -3.33 -21.11 7.63
N THR A 492 -2.91 -21.01 6.38
CA THR A 492 -1.52 -20.82 5.94
C THR A 492 -1.53 -19.94 4.71
N ASP A 493 -0.39 -19.35 4.35
CA ASP A 493 -0.24 -18.60 3.09
C ASP A 493 -0.70 -19.44 1.88
N SER A 494 -0.47 -20.75 1.91
CA SER A 494 -0.87 -21.65 0.84
C SER A 494 -2.35 -22.07 0.87
N GLU A 495 -3.04 -21.93 2.00
CA GLU A 495 -4.44 -22.34 2.20
C GLU A 495 -5.40 -21.16 2.43
N THR A 496 -4.98 -19.94 2.11
CA THR A 496 -5.82 -18.75 2.32
C THR A 496 -6.94 -18.68 1.28
N THR A 497 -8.19 -18.55 1.73
CA THR A 497 -9.38 -18.47 0.86
C THR A 497 -10.19 -17.21 1.11
N SER A 498 -10.95 -16.74 0.11
CA SER A 498 -11.80 -15.58 0.27
C SER A 498 -13.10 -15.66 -0.53
N ALA A 499 -14.10 -14.86 -0.14
CA ALA A 499 -15.34 -14.70 -0.89
C ALA A 499 -15.10 -13.89 -2.19
N ALA A 500 -14.28 -12.84 -2.08
CA ALA A 500 -13.88 -11.99 -3.19
C ALA A 500 -12.35 -11.88 -3.31
N PRO A 501 -11.79 -11.80 -4.54
CA PRO A 501 -10.36 -11.70 -4.77
C PRO A 501 -9.69 -10.60 -3.93
N THR A 502 -8.56 -10.91 -3.28
CA THR A 502 -7.83 -9.92 -2.47
C THR A 502 -6.72 -9.23 -3.27
N MET A 503 -6.21 -9.87 -4.32
CA MET A 503 -5.09 -9.38 -5.13
C MET A 503 -3.85 -9.02 -4.29
N GLY A 504 -3.63 -9.72 -3.17
CA GLY A 504 -2.54 -9.44 -2.23
C GLY A 504 -2.86 -8.37 -1.18
N ASN A 505 -4.04 -7.75 -1.22
CA ASN A 505 -4.48 -6.79 -0.21
C ASN A 505 -5.94 -7.05 0.19
N ASN A 506 -6.15 -7.65 1.37
CA ASN A 506 -7.48 -8.00 1.90
C ASN A 506 -8.41 -6.79 2.06
N ARG A 507 -7.86 -5.57 2.17
CA ARG A 507 -8.60 -4.30 2.29
C ARG A 507 -8.91 -3.61 0.96
N ASN A 508 -8.68 -4.29 -0.16
CA ASN A 508 -8.97 -3.73 -1.48
C ASN A 508 -10.47 -3.78 -1.82
N ILE A 509 -11.20 -2.77 -1.32
CA ILE A 509 -12.66 -2.63 -1.44
C ILE A 509 -13.19 -2.65 -2.89
N ASN A 510 -12.33 -2.45 -3.88
CA ASN A 510 -12.74 -2.47 -5.28
C ASN A 510 -13.14 -3.85 -5.80
N PHE A 511 -12.71 -4.92 -5.12
CA PHE A 511 -13.06 -6.29 -5.48
C PHE A 511 -14.20 -6.87 -4.65
N TYR A 512 -14.66 -6.16 -3.64
CA TYR A 512 -15.62 -6.68 -2.67
C TYR A 512 -16.91 -7.11 -3.36
N GLY A 513 -17.48 -8.20 -2.85
CA GLY A 513 -18.79 -8.67 -3.27
C GLY A 513 -19.89 -7.76 -2.74
N LYS A 514 -21.10 -7.93 -3.29
CA LYS A 514 -22.30 -7.28 -2.74
C LYS A 514 -22.96 -8.21 -1.74
N LEU A 515 -23.27 -7.70 -0.56
CA LEU A 515 -24.14 -8.34 0.43
C LEU A 515 -25.54 -7.75 0.24
N TYR A 516 -26.47 -8.55 -0.26
CA TYR A 516 -27.87 -8.17 -0.48
C TYR A 516 -28.71 -8.51 0.75
N PHE A 517 -29.45 -7.52 1.27
CA PHE A 517 -30.31 -7.68 2.44
C PHE A 517 -31.71 -8.14 2.02
N ALA A 518 -32.00 -9.43 2.21
CA ALA A 518 -33.27 -10.01 1.80
C ALA A 518 -34.41 -9.70 2.77
N GLY A 519 -35.61 -9.46 2.23
CA GLY A 519 -36.84 -9.36 3.03
C GLY A 519 -37.46 -10.72 3.35
N ASN A 520 -38.39 -10.74 4.31
CA ASN A 520 -39.14 -11.95 4.71
C ASN A 520 -40.04 -12.54 3.60
N CYS A 521 -40.28 -11.81 2.51
CA CYS A 521 -41.25 -12.15 1.47
C CYS A 521 -40.63 -12.54 0.12
N GLU A 522 -39.29 -12.66 0.03
CA GLU A 522 -38.56 -12.98 -1.21
C GLU A 522 -38.03 -14.40 -1.29
#